data_AF-A0A956B9P5-F1
#
_entry.id   AF-A0A956B9P5-F1
#
_cell.length_a   1.000
_cell.length_b   1.000
_cell.length_c   1.000
_cell.angle_alpha   90.00
_cell.angle_beta   90.00
_cell.angle_gamma   90.00
#
_symmetry.space_group_name_H-M   'P 1'
#
loop_
_entity.id
_entity.type
_entity.pdbx_description
1 polymer ?
#
loop_
_entity_poly.entity_id
_entity_poly.type
_entity_poly.pdbx_seq_one_letter_code
_entity_poly.pdbx_strand_id
1 'polypeptide(L)'
;KIATGVHLAATTITEAVILAKQIEIRDLERSFAAKQIGRQCVYLQSELGFTIREILLDMNLLELDALNAIWNVQVEGQLLIELDHERQRLLAEWEDAEQLVINAAAAQSDPNVRIYQNDAIINADRWFTRAIRDAYRATKIYEYYTSQSYARQEELYLIRMIDAGQPNLRNYLADLDEAYFEFGEQFGNPDSRIEVLSLRDDLMRIPRVAADGSGRALSSEERVMLFRERLKDPVLLDERGFITYQFSTGFDRLSPLTHNHKILFMEVELFGDVGDDVARVYVRQKGTGVVKTEDGSRLFYAFEPRTAVINPVVNGFRDFGQDSDGAITGPTRSIFRNYRFRERPLVNTNWELILNRRTEAANEDVNLDGLDDIKLYVFYTDFTGAEQ
;
A
#
# COMPACT_ATOMS: atom_id res chain seq x y z
N LYS A 1 33.91 3.94 -57.32
CA LYS A 1 35.20 3.21 -57.23
C LYS A 1 36.11 3.34 -58.48
N ILE A 2 35.66 3.95 -59.59
CA ILE A 2 36.51 4.14 -60.80
C ILE A 2 37.27 5.48 -60.77
N ALA A 3 36.72 6.52 -60.13
CA ALA A 3 37.35 7.85 -60.06
C ALA A 3 38.63 7.92 -59.21
N THR A 4 38.74 7.10 -58.16
CA THR A 4 39.92 7.09 -57.28
C THR A 4 41.15 6.44 -57.92
N GLY A 5 40.98 5.48 -58.83
CA GLY A 5 42.09 4.78 -59.49
C GLY A 5 42.77 5.59 -60.60
N VAL A 6 42.00 6.38 -61.36
CA VAL A 6 42.55 7.28 -62.40
C VAL A 6 43.25 8.48 -61.77
N HIS A 7 42.75 8.97 -60.63
CA HIS A 7 43.37 10.09 -59.91
C HIS A 7 44.70 9.74 -59.26
N LEU A 8 44.82 8.57 -58.62
CA LEU A 8 46.09 8.13 -58.02
C LEU A 8 47.18 7.92 -59.08
N ALA A 9 46.80 7.47 -60.28
CA ALA A 9 47.70 7.37 -61.42
C ALA A 9 48.11 8.74 -61.97
N ALA A 10 47.18 9.70 -62.09
CA ALA A 10 47.49 11.04 -62.55
C ALA A 10 48.43 11.78 -61.59
N THR A 11 48.18 11.70 -60.27
CA THR A 11 48.99 12.39 -59.26
C THR A 11 50.41 11.83 -59.20
N THR A 12 50.55 10.50 -59.17
CA THR A 12 51.87 9.84 -59.18
C THR A 12 52.66 10.10 -60.47
N ILE A 13 51.98 10.24 -61.61
CA ILE A 13 52.62 10.61 -62.88
C ILE A 13 53.15 12.06 -62.81
N THR A 14 52.36 13.02 -62.32
CA THR A 14 52.84 14.41 -62.18
C THR A 14 53.97 14.56 -61.17
N GLU A 15 53.95 13.86 -60.03
CA GLU A 15 55.06 13.85 -59.08
C GLU A 15 56.34 13.28 -59.71
N ALA A 16 56.24 12.19 -60.46
CA ALA A 16 57.38 11.58 -61.14
C ALA A 16 57.97 12.50 -62.22
N VAL A 17 57.12 13.25 -62.95
CA VAL A 17 57.56 14.21 -63.97
C VAL A 17 58.23 15.43 -63.34
N ILE A 18 57.69 15.95 -62.24
CA ILE A 18 58.31 17.04 -61.45
C ILE A 18 59.70 16.62 -60.98
N LEU A 19 59.81 15.41 -60.40
CA LEU A 19 61.09 14.88 -59.92
C LEU A 19 62.10 14.70 -61.06
N ALA A 20 61.66 14.18 -62.21
CA ALA A 20 62.52 14.02 -63.40
C ALA A 20 63.04 15.37 -63.92
N LYS A 21 62.19 16.40 -63.93
CA LYS A 21 62.57 17.76 -64.34
C LYS A 21 63.54 18.43 -63.37
N GLN A 22 63.37 18.24 -62.07
CA GLN A 22 64.33 18.71 -61.05
C GLN A 22 65.72 18.08 -61.23
N ILE A 23 65.78 16.79 -61.62
CA ILE A 23 67.05 16.10 -61.92
C ILE A 23 67.69 16.68 -63.19
N GLU A 24 66.91 16.91 -64.25
CA GLU A 24 67.39 17.50 -65.51
C GLU A 24 67.99 18.90 -65.31
N ILE A 25 67.31 19.76 -64.53
CA ILE A 25 67.80 21.09 -64.14
C ILE A 25 69.12 20.99 -63.38
N ARG A 26 69.20 20.09 -62.40
CA ARG A 26 70.41 19.90 -61.59
C ARG A 26 71.61 19.46 -62.43
N ASP A 27 71.40 18.63 -63.44
CA ASP A 27 72.46 18.21 -64.35
C ASP A 27 72.88 19.34 -65.32
N LEU A 28 71.93 20.17 -65.76
CA LEU A 28 72.22 21.38 -66.53
C LEU A 28 73.06 22.38 -65.71
N GLU A 29 72.68 22.68 -64.47
CA GLU A 29 73.42 23.56 -63.55
C GLU A 29 74.83 23.05 -63.27
N ARG A 30 74.99 21.74 -63.05
CA ARG A 30 76.32 21.11 -62.91
C ARG A 30 77.16 21.26 -64.15
N SER A 31 76.56 21.14 -65.34
CA SER A 31 77.26 21.32 -66.61
C SER A 31 77.72 22.77 -66.84
N PHE A 32 76.96 23.75 -66.34
CA PHE A 32 77.34 25.16 -66.31
C PHE A 32 78.52 25.39 -65.35
N ALA A 33 78.41 24.90 -64.12
CA ALA A 33 79.46 25.04 -63.10
C ALA A 33 80.79 24.38 -63.52
N ALA A 34 80.75 23.22 -64.16
CA ALA A 34 81.94 22.49 -64.62
C ALA A 34 82.71 23.21 -65.74
N LYS A 35 82.03 23.98 -66.60
CA LYS A 35 82.67 24.75 -67.69
C LYS A 35 83.22 26.10 -67.24
N GLN A 36 82.67 26.69 -66.19
CA GLN A 36 83.13 27.98 -65.65
C GLN A 36 84.51 27.91 -65.00
N ILE A 37 84.98 26.71 -64.67
CA ILE A 37 86.31 26.43 -64.09
C ILE A 37 87.40 26.25 -65.20
N GLY A 38 87.03 26.17 -66.48
CA GLY A 38 87.91 25.85 -67.60
C GLY A 38 88.24 27.02 -68.56
N ARG A 39 89.06 27.97 -68.08
CA ARG A 39 89.96 28.88 -68.83
C ARG A 39 89.42 29.99 -69.77
N GLN A 40 90.10 31.13 -69.57
CA GLN A 40 90.33 32.27 -70.44
C GLN A 40 90.79 31.87 -71.87
N CYS A 41 90.32 32.66 -72.85
CA CYS A 41 90.74 32.76 -74.26
C CYS A 41 90.19 31.74 -75.29
N VAL A 42 88.91 31.86 -75.67
CA VAL A 42 88.38 31.88 -77.08
C VAL A 42 86.99 32.54 -77.02
N TYR A 43 86.83 33.75 -77.57
CA TYR A 43 85.72 34.67 -77.19
C TYR A 43 84.58 34.86 -78.22
N LEU A 44 84.37 34.05 -79.26
CA LEU A 44 83.24 34.38 -80.20
C LEU A 44 82.47 33.19 -80.80
N GLN A 45 82.73 31.95 -80.37
CA GLN A 45 81.89 30.79 -80.70
C GLN A 45 81.25 30.11 -79.48
N SER A 46 81.55 30.57 -78.26
CA SER A 46 80.96 30.00 -77.02
C SER A 46 79.68 30.72 -76.57
N GLU A 47 79.47 31.98 -76.96
CA GLU A 47 78.38 32.84 -76.44
C GLU A 47 76.99 32.32 -76.81
N LEU A 48 76.77 31.90 -78.07
CA LEU A 48 75.49 31.33 -78.52
C LEU A 48 75.11 30.02 -77.79
N GLY A 49 76.11 29.21 -77.43
CA GLY A 49 75.89 27.94 -76.72
C GLY A 49 75.52 28.12 -75.26
N PHE A 50 75.95 29.21 -74.62
CA PHE A 50 75.57 29.55 -73.25
C PHE A 50 74.16 30.15 -73.20
N THR A 51 73.83 31.10 -74.08
CA THR A 51 72.49 31.70 -74.14
C THR A 51 71.41 30.66 -74.43
N ILE A 52 71.66 29.71 -75.33
CA ILE A 52 70.69 28.63 -75.62
C ILE A 52 70.45 27.77 -74.38
N ARG A 53 71.49 27.46 -73.59
CA ARG A 53 71.36 26.61 -72.40
C ARG A 53 70.74 27.35 -71.21
N GLU A 54 70.97 28.65 -71.10
CA GLU A 54 70.34 29.51 -70.09
C GLU A 54 68.85 29.63 -70.37
N ILE A 55 68.46 29.88 -71.63
CA ILE A 55 67.06 29.84 -72.06
C ILE A 55 66.44 28.46 -71.78
N LEU A 56 67.19 27.37 -72.01
CA LEU A 56 66.70 26.00 -71.77
C LEU A 56 66.55 25.70 -70.27
N LEU A 57 67.41 26.26 -69.42
CA LEU A 57 67.27 26.20 -67.96
C LEU A 57 66.04 26.98 -67.49
N ASP A 58 65.87 28.21 -67.97
CA ASP A 58 64.72 29.07 -67.66
C ASP A 58 63.40 28.44 -68.10
N MET A 59 63.37 27.81 -69.29
CA MET A 59 62.18 27.08 -69.76
C MET A 59 61.84 25.90 -68.85
N ASN A 60 62.83 25.14 -68.39
CA ASN A 60 62.59 24.02 -67.48
C ASN A 60 62.14 24.48 -66.10
N LEU A 61 62.68 25.58 -65.58
CA LEU A 61 62.22 26.19 -64.33
C LEU A 61 60.76 26.64 -64.43
N LEU A 62 60.39 27.26 -65.55
CA LEU A 62 59.02 27.74 -65.77
C LEU A 62 58.03 26.58 -65.95
N GLU A 63 58.46 25.48 -66.58
CA GLU A 63 57.68 24.24 -66.67
C GLU A 63 57.48 23.58 -65.29
N LEU A 64 58.52 23.59 -64.44
CA LEU A 64 58.44 23.09 -63.07
C LEU A 64 57.47 23.91 -62.22
N ASP A 65 57.51 25.24 -62.31
CA ASP A 65 56.60 26.13 -61.59
C ASP A 65 55.14 25.93 -62.04
N ALA A 66 54.91 25.74 -63.34
CA ALA A 66 53.59 25.43 -63.89
C ALA A 66 53.06 24.08 -63.35
N LEU A 67 53.90 23.05 -63.29
CA LEU A 67 53.53 21.74 -62.75
C LEU A 67 53.22 21.80 -61.25
N ASN A 68 54.02 22.54 -60.47
CA ASN A 68 53.76 22.76 -59.04
C ASN A 68 52.44 23.52 -58.80
N ALA A 69 52.13 24.53 -59.63
CA ALA A 69 50.87 25.26 -59.54
C ALA A 69 49.65 24.35 -59.83
N ILE A 70 49.74 23.49 -60.84
CA ILE A 70 48.69 22.52 -61.17
C ILE A 70 48.49 21.53 -60.03
N TRP A 71 49.58 21.04 -59.43
CA TRP A 71 49.52 20.14 -58.28
C TRP A 71 48.79 20.76 -57.08
N ASN A 72 49.14 21.99 -56.71
CA ASN A 72 48.51 22.69 -55.59
C ASN A 72 47.00 22.89 -55.80
N VAL A 73 46.58 23.25 -57.02
CA VAL A 73 45.16 23.39 -57.38
C VAL A 73 44.41 22.05 -57.26
N GLN A 74 45.05 20.92 -57.62
CA GLN A 74 44.42 19.61 -57.50
C GLN A 74 44.23 19.18 -56.04
N VAL A 75 45.22 19.44 -55.18
CA VAL A 75 45.14 19.11 -53.74
C VAL A 75 44.07 19.95 -53.05
N GLU A 76 44.01 21.26 -53.30
CA GLU A 76 42.98 22.14 -52.74
C GLU A 76 41.56 21.77 -53.25
N GLY A 77 41.45 21.32 -54.51
CA GLY A 77 40.20 20.82 -55.07
C GLY A 77 39.67 19.57 -54.37
N GLN A 78 40.55 18.69 -53.87
CA GLN A 78 40.12 17.50 -53.11
C GLN A 78 39.56 17.86 -51.74
N LEU A 79 40.16 18.84 -51.05
CA LEU A 79 39.67 19.33 -49.76
C LEU A 79 38.25 19.93 -49.91
N LEU A 80 37.98 20.64 -51.00
CA LEU A 80 36.64 21.19 -51.28
C LEU A 80 35.58 20.12 -51.49
N ILE A 81 35.91 19.02 -52.17
CA ILE A 81 34.99 17.89 -52.37
C ILE A 81 34.71 17.18 -51.05
N GLU A 82 35.75 16.99 -50.22
CA GLU A 82 35.60 16.40 -48.89
C GLU A 82 34.71 17.25 -47.98
N LEU A 83 34.93 18.56 -47.96
CA LEU A 83 34.10 19.52 -47.22
C LEU A 83 32.66 19.57 -47.73
N ASP A 84 32.41 19.43 -49.03
CA ASP A 84 31.05 19.38 -49.56
C ASP A 84 30.32 18.08 -49.16
N HIS A 85 31.00 16.93 -49.19
CA HIS A 85 30.43 15.68 -48.70
C HIS A 85 30.16 15.72 -47.20
N GLU A 86 31.07 16.31 -46.40
CA GLU A 86 30.86 16.48 -44.97
C GLU A 86 29.68 17.42 -44.67
N ARG A 87 29.55 18.53 -45.42
CA ARG A 87 28.40 19.42 -45.35
C ARG A 87 27.09 18.70 -45.66
N GLN A 88 27.05 17.92 -46.75
CA GLN A 88 25.85 17.16 -47.13
C GLN A 88 25.47 16.12 -46.06
N ARG A 89 26.46 15.42 -45.49
CA ARG A 89 26.24 14.48 -44.39
C ARG A 89 25.67 15.19 -43.17
N LEU A 90 26.27 16.32 -42.76
CA LEU A 90 25.81 17.09 -41.61
C LEU A 90 24.39 17.64 -41.82
N LEU A 91 24.05 18.10 -43.02
CA LEU A 91 22.70 18.56 -43.34
C LEU A 91 21.68 17.42 -43.23
N ALA A 92 22.01 16.23 -43.73
CA ALA A 92 21.14 15.05 -43.61
C ALA A 92 20.97 14.63 -42.13
N GLU A 93 22.04 14.64 -41.35
CA GLU A 93 21.98 14.36 -39.90
C GLU A 93 21.13 15.39 -39.14
N TRP A 94 21.19 16.67 -39.55
CA TRP A 94 20.36 17.73 -38.99
C TRP A 94 18.88 17.56 -39.33
N GLU A 95 18.55 17.23 -40.58
CA GLU A 95 17.17 16.95 -41.00
C GLU A 95 16.58 15.74 -40.25
N ASP A 96 17.35 14.66 -40.11
CA ASP A 96 16.95 13.48 -39.33
C ASP A 96 16.72 13.82 -37.86
N ALA A 97 17.61 14.62 -37.26
CA ALA A 97 17.48 15.08 -35.86
C ALA A 97 16.25 15.97 -35.67
N GLU A 98 15.99 16.91 -36.58
CA GLU A 98 14.80 17.77 -36.54
C GLU A 98 13.52 16.93 -36.65
N GLN A 99 13.49 15.96 -37.57
CA GLN A 99 12.34 15.08 -37.73
C GLN A 99 12.11 14.19 -36.50
N LEU A 100 13.16 13.72 -35.84
CA LEU A 100 13.06 12.96 -34.59
C LEU A 100 12.47 13.80 -33.45
N VAL A 101 12.88 15.08 -33.34
CA VAL A 101 12.33 16.01 -32.35
C VAL A 101 10.85 16.29 -32.63
N ILE A 102 10.49 16.52 -33.90
CA ILE A 102 9.10 16.71 -34.32
C ILE A 102 8.27 15.47 -34.00
N ASN A 103 8.77 14.26 -34.31
CA ASN A 103 8.07 13.01 -34.05
C ASN A 103 7.92 12.73 -32.54
N ALA A 104 8.93 13.07 -31.73
CA ALA A 104 8.85 12.94 -30.27
C ALA A 104 7.81 13.89 -29.67
N ALA A 105 7.79 15.16 -30.12
CA ALA A 105 6.79 16.13 -29.72
C ALA A 105 5.38 15.71 -30.19
N ALA A 106 5.25 15.19 -31.42
CA ALA A 106 4.01 14.68 -31.97
C ALA A 106 3.49 13.48 -31.16
N ALA A 107 4.35 12.53 -30.81
CA ALA A 107 4.01 11.38 -29.96
C ALA A 107 3.58 11.80 -28.54
N GLN A 108 4.21 12.84 -27.96
CA GLN A 108 3.79 13.39 -26.68
C GLN A 108 2.43 14.10 -26.77
N SER A 109 2.12 14.69 -27.93
CA SER A 109 0.84 15.35 -28.20
C SER A 109 -0.26 14.41 -28.71
N ASP A 110 0.06 13.12 -28.96
CA ASP A 110 -0.89 12.12 -29.44
C ASP A 110 -2.07 12.01 -28.44
N PRO A 111 -3.32 12.19 -28.91
CA PRO A 111 -4.50 12.03 -28.08
C PRO A 111 -4.51 10.70 -27.30
N ASN A 112 -4.04 9.60 -27.88
CA ASN A 112 -4.01 8.31 -27.20
C ASN A 112 -3.03 8.31 -26.03
N VAL A 113 -1.80 8.81 -26.23
CA VAL A 113 -0.79 8.94 -25.16
C VAL A 113 -1.31 9.84 -24.04
N ARG A 114 -1.95 10.95 -24.39
CA ARG A 114 -2.59 11.86 -23.42
C ARG A 114 -3.78 11.22 -22.71
N ILE A 115 -4.61 10.44 -23.40
CA ILE A 115 -5.74 9.71 -22.80
C ILE A 115 -5.22 8.68 -21.81
N TYR A 116 -4.20 7.89 -22.15
CA TYR A 116 -3.61 6.91 -21.24
C TYR A 116 -2.91 7.56 -20.05
N GLN A 117 -2.19 8.68 -20.25
CA GLN A 117 -1.61 9.45 -19.15
C GLN A 117 -2.70 10.04 -18.24
N ASN A 118 -3.76 10.62 -18.81
CA ASN A 118 -4.89 11.13 -18.03
C ASN A 118 -5.62 10.02 -17.29
N ASP A 119 -5.85 8.87 -17.91
CA ASP A 119 -6.46 7.70 -17.26
C ASP A 119 -5.56 7.16 -16.13
N ALA A 120 -4.25 7.09 -16.34
CA ALA A 120 -3.31 6.73 -15.29
C ALA A 120 -3.34 7.70 -14.11
N ILE A 121 -3.41 9.01 -14.37
CA ILE A 121 -3.53 10.04 -13.32
C ILE A 121 -4.88 9.94 -12.59
N ILE A 122 -6.00 9.80 -13.33
CA ILE A 122 -7.33 9.64 -12.74
C ILE A 122 -7.41 8.36 -11.90
N ASN A 123 -6.85 7.26 -12.38
CA ASN A 123 -6.80 6.02 -11.63
C ASN A 123 -5.90 6.16 -10.39
N ALA A 124 -4.73 6.77 -10.51
CA ALA A 124 -3.85 7.06 -9.37
C ALA A 124 -4.57 7.87 -8.29
N ASP A 125 -5.34 8.91 -8.67
CA ASP A 125 -6.13 9.72 -7.75
C ASP A 125 -7.24 8.93 -7.04
N ARG A 126 -7.96 8.07 -7.79
CA ARG A 126 -8.96 7.16 -7.20
C ARG A 126 -8.34 6.19 -6.21
N TRP A 127 -7.20 5.58 -6.56
CA TRP A 127 -6.49 4.65 -5.69
C TRP A 127 -5.93 5.34 -4.46
N PHE A 128 -5.39 6.54 -4.62
CA PHE A 128 -4.87 7.34 -3.52
C PHE A 128 -5.97 7.74 -2.54
N THR A 129 -7.11 8.23 -3.04
CA THR A 129 -8.29 8.55 -2.20
C THR A 129 -8.79 7.31 -1.44
N ARG A 130 -8.80 6.14 -2.10
CA ARG A 130 -9.14 4.88 -1.45
C ARG A 130 -8.12 4.50 -0.38
N ALA A 131 -6.83 4.66 -0.66
CA ALA A 131 -5.76 4.35 0.26
C ALA A 131 -5.79 5.24 1.51
N ILE A 132 -6.08 6.54 1.37
CA ILE A 132 -6.32 7.44 2.50
C ILE A 132 -7.49 6.95 3.35
N ARG A 133 -8.61 6.56 2.71
CA ARG A 133 -9.78 6.03 3.42
C ARG A 133 -9.46 4.74 4.17
N ASP A 134 -8.69 3.86 3.57
CA ASP A 134 -8.31 2.58 4.18
C ASP A 134 -7.29 2.79 5.32
N ALA A 135 -6.37 3.75 5.19
CA ALA A 135 -5.49 4.18 6.27
C ALA A 135 -6.26 4.81 7.44
N TYR A 136 -7.25 5.66 7.16
CA TYR A 136 -8.15 6.19 8.20
C TYR A 136 -8.90 5.07 8.94
N ARG A 137 -9.41 4.07 8.20
CA ARG A 137 -10.05 2.89 8.80
C ARG A 137 -9.07 2.10 9.66
N ALA A 138 -7.84 1.89 9.20
CA ALA A 138 -6.80 1.22 9.97
C ALA A 138 -6.51 1.97 11.28
N THR A 139 -6.39 3.30 11.24
CA THR A 139 -6.23 4.13 12.43
C THR A 139 -7.42 3.99 13.38
N LYS A 140 -8.67 4.03 12.89
CA LYS A 140 -9.84 3.82 13.75
C LYS A 140 -9.91 2.42 14.33
N ILE A 141 -9.46 1.40 13.61
CA ILE A 141 -9.34 0.02 14.14
C ILE A 141 -8.27 -0.03 15.22
N TYR A 142 -7.10 0.60 15.01
CA TYR A 142 -6.06 0.72 16.03
C TYR A 142 -6.59 1.40 17.28
N GLU A 143 -7.16 2.61 17.17
CA GLU A 143 -7.69 3.36 18.32
C GLU A 143 -8.78 2.59 19.06
N TYR A 144 -9.65 1.91 18.30
CA TYR A 144 -10.64 1.04 18.90
C TYR A 144 -9.96 -0.14 19.61
N TYR A 145 -8.99 -0.79 18.97
CA TYR A 145 -8.28 -1.97 19.47
C TYR A 145 -7.47 -1.67 20.73
N THR A 146 -6.82 -0.51 20.84
CA THR A 146 -5.99 -0.11 21.98
C THR A 146 -6.75 0.73 23.00
N SER A 147 -7.90 1.29 22.64
CA SER A 147 -8.61 2.31 23.43
C SER A 147 -7.77 3.56 23.72
N GLN A 148 -6.89 3.92 22.79
CA GLN A 148 -6.07 5.13 22.83
C GLN A 148 -6.32 5.96 21.57
N SER A 149 -6.08 7.27 21.63
CA SER A 149 -6.17 8.15 20.45
C SER A 149 -4.83 8.18 19.73
N TYR A 150 -4.83 8.11 18.40
CA TYR A 150 -3.59 8.15 17.62
C TYR A 150 -3.15 9.60 17.39
N ALA A 151 -2.02 9.99 17.97
CA ALA A 151 -1.57 11.38 18.00
C ALA A 151 -1.43 12.03 16.60
N ARG A 152 -1.04 11.23 15.59
CA ARG A 152 -0.76 11.72 14.23
C ARG A 152 -1.97 11.63 13.30
N GLN A 153 -3.16 11.33 13.80
CA GLN A 153 -4.37 11.17 12.98
C GLN A 153 -4.62 12.37 12.04
N GLU A 154 -4.35 13.60 12.50
CA GLU A 154 -4.57 14.82 11.71
C GLU A 154 -3.65 14.91 10.48
N GLU A 155 -2.47 14.28 10.52
CA GLU A 155 -1.54 14.27 9.39
C GLU A 155 -2.12 13.58 8.16
N LEU A 156 -3.06 12.64 8.36
CA LEU A 156 -3.73 11.94 7.27
C LEU A 156 -4.47 12.91 6.31
N TYR A 157 -4.93 14.06 6.79
CA TYR A 157 -5.57 15.09 5.97
C TYR A 157 -4.56 15.97 5.22
N LEU A 158 -3.29 15.95 5.62
CA LEU A 158 -2.20 16.72 5.01
C LEU A 158 -1.44 15.91 3.95
N ILE A 159 -1.61 14.60 3.93
CA ILE A 159 -0.92 13.68 3.01
C ILE A 159 -1.35 13.97 1.56
N ARG A 160 -0.35 14.18 0.70
CA ARG A 160 -0.53 14.40 -0.73
C ARG A 160 -0.06 13.18 -1.51
N MET A 161 -0.50 13.07 -2.77
CA MET A 161 -0.04 12.06 -3.73
C MET A 161 1.37 12.40 -4.23
N ILE A 162 2.31 12.54 -3.30
CA ILE A 162 3.71 12.84 -3.56
C ILE A 162 4.52 11.81 -2.78
N ASP A 163 5.38 11.07 -3.48
CA ASP A 163 6.16 9.98 -2.91
C ASP A 163 7.35 10.49 -2.06
N ALA A 164 7.75 11.75 -2.27
CA ALA A 164 8.87 12.41 -1.60
C ALA A 164 8.41 13.58 -0.71
N GLY A 165 8.95 13.64 0.51
CA GLY A 165 8.63 14.65 1.52
C GLY A 165 7.69 14.14 2.61
N GLN A 166 7.61 14.90 3.71
CA GLN A 166 6.64 14.66 4.79
C GLN A 166 5.53 15.71 4.74
N PRO A 167 4.26 15.34 4.99
CA PRO A 167 3.74 13.99 5.30
C PRO A 167 3.36 13.18 4.04
N ASN A 168 3.63 11.87 4.05
CA ASN A 168 3.21 10.91 3.01
C ASN A 168 2.56 9.65 3.61
N LEU A 169 1.81 8.90 2.81
CA LEU A 169 1.00 7.76 3.26
C LEU A 169 1.83 6.59 3.78
N ARG A 170 3.00 6.34 3.18
CA ARG A 170 3.87 5.22 3.56
C ARG A 170 4.42 5.42 4.96
N ASN A 171 4.94 6.61 5.25
CA ASN A 171 5.45 6.93 6.58
C ASN A 171 4.34 6.85 7.62
N TYR A 172 3.17 7.43 7.34
CA TYR A 172 2.00 7.34 8.23
C TYR A 172 1.65 5.90 8.61
N LEU A 173 1.62 4.99 7.63
CA LEU A 173 1.30 3.57 7.89
C LEU A 173 2.42 2.86 8.66
N ALA A 174 3.68 3.19 8.40
CA ALA A 174 4.81 2.66 9.17
C ALA A 174 4.76 3.11 10.63
N ASP A 175 4.48 4.39 10.86
CA ASP A 175 4.35 4.98 12.20
C ASP A 175 3.14 4.40 12.96
N LEU A 176 2.06 4.07 12.25
CA LEU A 176 0.89 3.40 12.84
C LEU A 176 1.20 1.94 13.22
N ASP A 177 1.99 1.24 12.42
CA ASP A 177 2.42 -0.13 12.68
C ASP A 177 3.38 -0.19 13.88
N GLU A 178 4.34 0.74 13.94
CA GLU A 178 5.24 0.89 15.09
C GLU A 178 4.46 1.17 16.38
N ALA A 179 3.51 2.11 16.36
CA ALA A 179 2.65 2.39 17.52
C ALA A 179 1.79 1.19 17.96
N TYR A 180 1.46 0.27 17.04
CA TYR A 180 0.78 -0.99 17.36
C TYR A 180 1.72 -1.97 18.05
N PHE A 181 2.95 -2.11 17.57
CA PHE A 181 3.95 -2.96 18.21
C PHE A 181 4.34 -2.44 19.59
N GLU A 182 4.60 -1.14 19.75
CA GLU A 182 4.89 -0.52 21.05
C GLU A 182 3.79 -0.80 22.08
N PHE A 183 2.51 -0.65 21.68
CA PHE A 183 1.39 -1.01 22.54
C PHE A 183 1.41 -2.50 22.93
N GLY A 184 1.68 -3.38 21.97
CA GLY A 184 1.79 -4.82 22.21
C GLY A 184 2.96 -5.20 23.12
N GLU A 185 4.08 -4.48 23.05
CA GLU A 185 5.23 -4.67 23.96
C GLU A 185 4.89 -4.21 25.38
N GLN A 186 4.13 -3.13 25.53
CA GLN A 186 3.74 -2.59 26.84
C GLN A 186 2.67 -3.42 27.55
N PHE A 187 1.62 -3.83 26.86
CA PHE A 187 0.45 -4.50 27.46
C PHE A 187 0.34 -5.99 27.14
N GLY A 188 1.13 -6.50 26.19
CA GLY A 188 1.03 -7.86 25.73
C GLY A 188 -0.24 -8.14 24.94
N ASN A 189 -0.69 -9.40 24.99
CA ASN A 189 -1.94 -9.82 24.37
C ASN A 189 -3.11 -9.63 25.36
N PRO A 190 -4.33 -9.39 24.86
CA PRO A 190 -5.49 -9.26 25.73
C PRO A 190 -5.82 -10.59 26.41
N ASP A 191 -6.10 -10.53 27.71
CA ASP A 191 -6.47 -11.68 28.53
C ASP A 191 -7.95 -12.01 28.33
N SER A 192 -8.29 -13.30 28.35
CA SER A 192 -9.69 -13.76 28.29
C SER A 192 -10.27 -13.95 29.69
N ARG A 193 -11.45 -13.39 29.92
CA ARG A 193 -12.18 -13.44 31.19
C ARG A 193 -13.65 -13.79 30.96
N ILE A 194 -14.35 -14.08 32.05
CA ILE A 194 -15.76 -14.43 32.05
C ILE A 194 -16.51 -13.57 33.06
N GLU A 195 -17.63 -13.01 32.62
CA GLU A 195 -18.64 -12.37 33.46
C GLU A 195 -19.89 -13.24 33.46
N VAL A 196 -20.45 -13.51 34.64
CA VAL A 196 -21.66 -14.33 34.79
C VAL A 196 -22.79 -13.44 35.30
N LEU A 197 -23.88 -13.38 34.55
CA LEU A 197 -25.07 -12.62 34.89
C LEU A 197 -26.24 -13.59 35.12
N SER A 198 -26.71 -13.68 36.36
CA SER A 198 -27.93 -14.43 36.72
C SER A 198 -29.17 -13.56 36.53
N LEU A 199 -30.14 -14.02 35.75
CA LEU A 199 -31.41 -13.32 35.59
C LEU A 199 -32.12 -13.20 36.94
N ARG A 200 -32.09 -14.24 37.77
CA ARG A 200 -32.70 -14.24 39.11
C ARG A 200 -31.97 -13.31 40.08
N ASP A 201 -30.66 -13.49 40.24
CA ASP A 201 -29.91 -12.90 41.34
C ASP A 201 -29.35 -11.52 41.00
N ASP A 202 -28.84 -11.32 39.78
CA ASP A 202 -28.15 -10.09 39.37
C ASP A 202 -29.09 -9.07 38.73
N LEU A 203 -29.93 -9.56 37.81
CA LEU A 203 -30.77 -8.72 36.97
C LEU A 203 -32.08 -8.39 37.68
N MET A 204 -32.92 -9.40 37.96
CA MET A 204 -34.18 -9.23 38.68
C MET A 204 -33.99 -8.96 40.16
N ARG A 205 -32.81 -9.27 40.71
CA ARG A 205 -32.44 -9.04 42.12
C ARG A 205 -33.47 -9.62 43.08
N ILE A 206 -33.86 -10.88 42.86
CA ILE A 206 -34.83 -11.57 43.74
C ILE A 206 -34.31 -11.52 45.19
N PRO A 207 -35.11 -10.99 46.14
CA PRO A 207 -34.69 -10.79 47.51
C PRO A 207 -34.08 -12.05 48.16
N ARG A 208 -33.14 -11.82 49.08
CA ARG A 208 -32.56 -12.89 49.92
C ARG A 208 -33.21 -12.98 51.29
N VAL A 209 -33.98 -11.96 51.67
CA VAL A 209 -34.69 -11.88 52.94
C VAL A 209 -36.17 -11.64 52.68
N ALA A 210 -37.02 -12.17 53.55
CA ALA A 210 -38.46 -12.02 53.45
C ALA A 210 -38.87 -10.54 53.58
N ALA A 211 -39.88 -10.14 52.79
CA ALA A 211 -40.40 -8.77 52.76
C ALA A 211 -41.35 -8.45 53.93
N ASP A 212 -41.62 -9.42 54.79
CA ASP A 212 -42.53 -9.33 55.96
C ASP A 212 -41.92 -8.59 57.16
N GLY A 213 -40.69 -8.07 57.03
CA GLY A 213 -39.97 -7.38 58.09
C GLY A 213 -39.37 -8.31 59.15
N SER A 214 -39.50 -9.64 59.00
CA SER A 214 -38.94 -10.62 59.93
C SER A 214 -37.40 -10.73 59.86
N GLY A 215 -36.80 -10.24 58.77
CA GLY A 215 -35.37 -10.42 58.48
C GLY A 215 -34.97 -11.87 58.21
N ARG A 216 -35.95 -12.79 58.07
CA ARG A 216 -35.71 -14.20 57.78
C ARG A 216 -35.09 -14.36 56.39
N ALA A 217 -34.00 -15.11 56.31
CA ALA A 217 -33.42 -15.50 55.03
C ALA A 217 -34.39 -16.43 54.27
N LEU A 218 -34.59 -16.14 52.98
CA LEU A 218 -35.40 -16.97 52.11
C LEU A 218 -34.62 -18.22 51.70
N SER A 219 -35.30 -19.36 51.66
CA SER A 219 -34.72 -20.61 51.14
C SER A 219 -34.51 -20.52 49.62
N SER A 220 -33.71 -21.43 49.06
CA SER A 220 -33.53 -21.48 47.60
C SER A 220 -34.86 -21.71 46.87
N GLU A 221 -35.72 -22.58 47.40
CA GLU A 221 -37.04 -22.88 46.84
C GLU A 221 -37.96 -21.66 46.87
N GLU A 222 -38.02 -20.93 48.00
CA GLU A 222 -38.81 -19.70 48.11
C GLU A 222 -38.34 -18.65 47.08
N ARG A 223 -37.04 -18.52 46.87
CA ARG A 223 -36.47 -17.58 45.87
C ARG A 223 -36.76 -18.01 44.44
N VAL A 224 -36.73 -19.32 44.15
CA VAL A 224 -37.11 -19.86 42.84
C VAL A 224 -38.60 -19.61 42.57
N MET A 225 -39.47 -19.78 43.58
CA MET A 225 -40.90 -19.46 43.43
C MET A 225 -41.12 -17.98 43.12
N LEU A 226 -40.47 -17.07 43.86
CA LEU A 226 -40.53 -15.63 43.58
C LEU A 226 -39.99 -15.27 42.18
N PHE A 227 -38.96 -15.97 41.72
CA PHE A 227 -38.43 -15.80 40.37
C PHE A 227 -39.44 -16.23 39.29
N ARG A 228 -40.06 -17.41 39.45
CA ARG A 228 -41.08 -17.92 38.53
C ARG A 228 -42.31 -17.00 38.50
N GLU A 229 -42.74 -16.49 39.65
CA GLU A 229 -43.80 -15.49 39.73
C GLU A 229 -43.42 -14.21 38.98
N ARG A 230 -42.18 -13.74 39.13
CA ARG A 230 -41.69 -12.54 38.44
C ARG A 230 -41.61 -12.73 36.92
N LEU A 231 -41.24 -13.93 36.46
CA LEU A 231 -41.21 -14.26 35.02
C LEU A 231 -42.60 -14.23 34.37
N LYS A 232 -43.66 -14.48 35.14
CA LYS A 232 -45.05 -14.43 34.68
C LYS A 232 -45.64 -13.02 34.68
N ASP A 233 -44.92 -12.04 35.18
CA ASP A 233 -45.38 -10.65 35.23
C ASP A 233 -45.63 -10.11 33.80
N PRO A 234 -46.84 -9.64 33.47
CA PRO A 234 -47.14 -9.06 32.16
C PRO A 234 -46.24 -7.89 31.77
N VAL A 235 -45.60 -7.20 32.74
CA VAL A 235 -44.64 -6.12 32.48
C VAL A 235 -43.42 -6.60 31.68
N LEU A 236 -43.08 -7.89 31.75
CA LEU A 236 -41.98 -8.47 30.96
C LEU A 236 -42.39 -8.78 29.52
N LEU A 237 -43.67 -8.69 29.14
CA LEU A 237 -44.09 -8.96 27.77
C LEU A 237 -43.90 -7.72 26.89
N ASP A 238 -43.22 -7.90 25.76
CA ASP A 238 -43.16 -6.87 24.72
C ASP A 238 -44.47 -6.80 23.92
N GLU A 239 -44.58 -5.82 23.01
CA GLU A 239 -45.77 -5.63 22.16
C GLU A 239 -46.13 -6.86 21.31
N ARG A 240 -45.18 -7.77 21.08
CA ARG A 240 -45.36 -9.02 20.33
C ARG A 240 -45.72 -10.19 21.24
N GLY A 241 -45.67 -9.98 22.56
CA GLY A 241 -45.91 -10.99 23.59
C GLY A 241 -44.69 -11.88 23.87
N PHE A 242 -43.47 -11.38 23.63
CA PHE A 242 -42.23 -12.07 24.00
C PHE A 242 -41.80 -11.63 25.39
N ILE A 243 -41.33 -12.58 26.21
CA ILE A 243 -40.76 -12.26 27.52
C ILE A 243 -39.41 -11.57 27.27
N THR A 244 -39.29 -10.31 27.66
CA THR A 244 -38.15 -9.45 27.43
C THR A 244 -37.73 -8.77 28.72
N TYR A 245 -36.46 -8.93 29.09
CA TYR A 245 -35.86 -8.26 30.23
C TYR A 245 -34.76 -7.30 29.76
N GLN A 246 -34.90 -6.01 30.11
CA GLN A 246 -33.91 -4.98 29.80
C GLN A 246 -32.91 -4.84 30.95
N PHE A 247 -31.61 -4.80 30.65
CA PHE A 247 -30.56 -4.62 31.64
C PHE A 247 -29.38 -3.81 31.09
N SER A 248 -28.48 -3.37 31.97
CA SER A 248 -27.24 -2.69 31.60
C SER A 248 -26.05 -3.38 32.26
N THR A 249 -24.91 -3.34 31.60
CA THR A 249 -23.64 -3.79 32.17
C THR A 249 -22.80 -2.56 32.52
N GLY A 250 -22.14 -2.59 33.68
CA GLY A 250 -21.36 -1.49 34.23
C GLY A 250 -19.92 -1.89 34.55
N PHE A 251 -19.09 -0.91 34.92
CA PHE A 251 -17.70 -1.14 35.33
C PHE A 251 -17.56 -1.65 36.77
N ASP A 252 -18.65 -1.62 37.55
CA ASP A 252 -18.70 -2.06 38.95
C ASP A 252 -18.45 -3.56 39.12
N ARG A 253 -18.68 -4.34 38.07
CA ARG A 253 -18.48 -5.80 38.04
C ARG A 253 -17.14 -6.19 37.40
N LEU A 254 -16.36 -5.21 36.93
CA LEU A 254 -15.10 -5.44 36.21
C LEU A 254 -13.91 -5.05 37.09
N SER A 255 -12.74 -5.62 36.80
CA SER A 255 -11.53 -5.28 37.54
C SER A 255 -11.15 -3.81 37.31
N PRO A 256 -10.89 -3.03 38.37
CA PRO A 256 -10.53 -1.61 38.21
C PRO A 256 -9.20 -1.40 37.48
N LEU A 257 -8.32 -2.42 37.48
CA LEU A 257 -7.01 -2.43 36.84
C LEU A 257 -7.06 -2.80 35.35
N THR A 258 -8.22 -3.20 34.86
CA THR A 258 -8.42 -3.62 33.47
C THR A 258 -9.11 -2.53 32.69
N HIS A 259 -8.84 -2.49 31.39
CA HIS A 259 -9.44 -1.54 30.45
C HIS A 259 -9.76 -2.24 29.14
N ASN A 260 -10.49 -1.56 28.25
CA ASN A 260 -10.79 -2.06 26.92
C ASN A 260 -11.57 -3.40 26.87
N HIS A 261 -12.61 -3.51 27.69
CA HIS A 261 -13.44 -4.72 27.80
C HIS A 261 -14.30 -4.97 26.56
N LYS A 262 -13.98 -6.02 25.81
CA LYS A 262 -14.70 -6.40 24.58
C LYS A 262 -15.18 -7.83 24.61
N ILE A 263 -16.39 -8.06 24.12
CA ILE A 263 -16.99 -9.39 24.09
C ILE A 263 -16.23 -10.27 23.11
N LEU A 264 -15.89 -11.47 23.54
CA LEU A 264 -15.34 -12.53 22.71
C LEU A 264 -16.48 -13.41 22.17
N PHE A 265 -17.32 -13.93 23.06
CA PHE A 265 -18.56 -14.64 22.74
C PHE A 265 -19.47 -14.71 23.97
N MET A 266 -20.72 -15.14 23.75
CA MET A 266 -21.69 -15.37 24.82
C MET A 266 -22.19 -16.80 24.81
N GLU A 267 -22.42 -17.35 25.99
CA GLU A 267 -23.16 -18.60 26.22
C GLU A 267 -24.34 -18.31 27.16
N VAL A 268 -25.40 -19.10 27.04
CA VAL A 268 -26.55 -19.03 27.95
C VAL A 268 -26.74 -20.40 28.56
N GLU A 269 -27.14 -20.44 29.83
CA GLU A 269 -27.55 -21.67 30.50
C GLU A 269 -28.90 -21.48 31.17
N LEU A 270 -29.77 -22.48 30.97
CA LEU A 270 -31.06 -22.58 31.62
C LEU A 270 -30.94 -23.60 32.77
N PHE A 271 -31.35 -23.19 33.97
CA PHE A 271 -31.37 -24.04 35.14
C PHE A 271 -32.81 -24.41 35.50
N GLY A 272 -33.02 -25.65 35.93
CA GLY A 272 -34.32 -26.17 36.37
C GLY A 272 -34.92 -27.17 35.39
N ASP A 273 -36.20 -27.46 35.56
CA ASP A 273 -36.97 -28.33 34.67
C ASP A 273 -37.50 -27.53 33.48
N VAL A 274 -36.70 -27.45 32.41
CA VAL A 274 -36.98 -26.61 31.23
C VAL A 274 -37.97 -27.27 30.27
N GLY A 275 -38.30 -28.55 30.44
CA GLY A 275 -39.03 -29.35 29.47
C GLY A 275 -38.07 -29.99 28.47
N ASP A 276 -38.19 -29.62 27.19
CA ASP A 276 -37.31 -30.13 26.14
C ASP A 276 -35.88 -29.57 26.24
N ASP A 277 -34.93 -30.39 25.79
CA ASP A 277 -33.50 -30.12 25.76
C ASP A 277 -33.09 -29.04 24.73
N VAL A 278 -34.01 -28.67 23.83
CA VAL A 278 -33.76 -27.68 22.78
C VAL A 278 -34.51 -26.40 23.09
N ALA A 279 -33.77 -25.29 23.26
CA ALA A 279 -34.33 -23.95 23.39
C ALA A 279 -33.51 -22.93 22.59
N ARG A 280 -34.02 -21.69 22.50
CA ARG A 280 -33.37 -20.53 21.87
C ARG A 280 -33.57 -19.29 22.72
N VAL A 281 -32.47 -18.73 23.20
CA VAL A 281 -32.48 -17.45 23.92
C VAL A 281 -31.93 -16.37 23.01
N TYR A 282 -32.67 -15.27 22.92
CA TYR A 282 -32.29 -14.12 22.12
C TYR A 282 -31.64 -13.09 23.03
N VAL A 283 -30.45 -12.61 22.67
CA VAL A 283 -29.81 -11.47 23.34
C VAL A 283 -29.71 -10.35 22.33
N ARG A 284 -30.14 -9.14 22.69
CA ARG A 284 -30.10 -7.98 21.81
C ARG A 284 -29.32 -6.85 22.48
N GLN A 285 -28.32 -6.34 21.78
CA GLN A 285 -27.60 -5.14 22.19
C GLN A 285 -28.28 -3.91 21.60
N LYS A 286 -28.59 -2.93 22.44
CA LYS A 286 -29.07 -1.60 22.11
C LYS A 286 -28.26 -0.55 22.87
N GLY A 287 -28.46 0.72 22.53
CA GLY A 287 -27.85 1.82 23.28
C GLY A 287 -26.37 2.01 22.98
N THR A 288 -25.65 2.51 23.97
CA THR A 288 -24.27 2.99 23.82
C THR A 288 -23.31 2.08 24.56
N GLY A 289 -22.34 1.53 23.82
CA GLY A 289 -21.21 0.81 24.39
C GLY A 289 -20.20 1.79 24.97
N VAL A 290 -19.60 1.44 26.10
CA VAL A 290 -18.60 2.26 26.78
C VAL A 290 -17.33 1.46 26.92
N VAL A 291 -16.22 2.08 26.55
CA VAL A 291 -14.89 1.49 26.72
C VAL A 291 -14.07 2.39 27.61
N LYS A 292 -13.51 1.81 28.68
CA LYS A 292 -12.54 2.50 29.53
C LYS A 292 -11.18 2.44 28.87
N THR A 293 -10.52 3.57 28.79
CA THR A 293 -9.14 3.72 28.32
C THR A 293 -8.15 3.48 29.45
N GLU A 294 -6.87 3.42 29.13
CA GLU A 294 -5.79 3.29 30.11
C GLU A 294 -5.77 4.45 31.12
N ASP A 295 -5.91 5.70 30.64
CA ASP A 295 -5.93 6.91 31.47
C ASP A 295 -7.20 7.06 32.34
N GLY A 296 -8.11 6.09 32.26
CA GLY A 296 -9.37 6.06 33.01
C GLY A 296 -10.49 6.90 32.40
N SER A 297 -10.24 7.57 31.26
CA SER A 297 -11.30 8.20 30.47
C SER A 297 -12.25 7.17 29.83
N ARG A 298 -13.34 7.66 29.25
CA ARG A 298 -14.41 6.81 28.70
C ARG A 298 -14.68 7.18 27.26
N LEU A 299 -14.56 6.19 26.38
CA LEU A 299 -14.95 6.28 24.98
C LEU A 299 -16.36 5.70 24.81
N PHE A 300 -17.19 6.39 24.04
CA PHE A 300 -18.59 6.03 23.83
C PHE A 300 -18.80 5.63 22.36
N TYR A 301 -19.43 4.48 22.15
CA TYR A 301 -19.69 3.94 20.83
C TYR A 301 -21.17 3.65 20.64
N ALA A 302 -21.78 4.31 19.67
CA ALA A 302 -23.15 4.02 19.24
C ALA A 302 -23.11 3.02 18.08
N PHE A 303 -23.23 1.74 18.40
CA PHE A 303 -23.32 0.70 17.38
C PHE A 303 -24.76 0.46 16.95
N GLU A 304 -24.95 0.06 15.68
CA GLU A 304 -26.26 -0.44 15.25
C GLU A 304 -26.71 -1.62 16.13
N PRO A 305 -28.00 -1.67 16.52
CA PRO A 305 -28.51 -2.77 17.32
C PRO A 305 -28.28 -4.11 16.64
N ARG A 306 -27.89 -5.11 17.43
CA ARG A 306 -27.69 -6.48 16.95
C ARG A 306 -28.39 -7.46 17.87
N THR A 307 -28.93 -8.52 17.27
CA THR A 307 -29.50 -9.65 18.00
C THR A 307 -28.69 -10.91 17.73
N ALA A 308 -28.36 -11.62 18.79
CA ALA A 308 -27.82 -12.96 18.79
C ALA A 308 -28.94 -13.95 19.14
N VAL A 309 -28.96 -15.07 18.44
CA VAL A 309 -29.76 -16.24 18.81
C VAL A 309 -28.79 -17.26 19.39
N ILE A 310 -29.00 -17.65 20.64
CA ILE A 310 -28.06 -18.45 21.42
C ILE A 310 -28.67 -19.81 21.74
N ASN A 311 -27.86 -20.82 21.44
CA ASN A 311 -27.89 -22.19 21.95
C ASN A 311 -27.80 -22.28 23.47
N PRO A 312 -28.87 -22.36 24.29
CA PRO A 312 -28.64 -22.52 25.71
C PRO A 312 -28.12 -23.92 26.03
N VAL A 313 -27.27 -24.01 27.04
CA VAL A 313 -26.95 -25.24 27.77
C VAL A 313 -28.06 -25.46 28.80
N VAL A 314 -28.50 -26.69 29.02
CA VAL A 314 -29.58 -26.98 29.99
C VAL A 314 -29.01 -27.79 31.14
N ASN A 315 -29.05 -27.25 32.37
CA ASN A 315 -28.52 -27.89 33.58
C ASN A 315 -27.07 -28.42 33.43
N GLY A 316 -26.21 -27.70 32.71
CA GLY A 316 -24.84 -28.10 32.39
C GLY A 316 -24.70 -29.13 31.26
N PHE A 317 -25.80 -29.67 30.74
CA PHE A 317 -25.82 -30.65 29.64
C PHE A 317 -25.85 -29.96 28.27
N ARG A 318 -25.09 -30.55 27.34
CA ARG A 318 -24.97 -30.11 25.94
C ARG A 318 -25.46 -31.25 25.05
N ASP A 319 -26.73 -31.21 24.68
CA ASP A 319 -27.43 -32.37 24.07
C ASP A 319 -26.95 -32.73 22.67
N PHE A 320 -26.30 -31.79 21.99
CA PHE A 320 -25.68 -31.99 20.68
C PHE A 320 -24.19 -32.40 20.79
N GLY A 321 -23.74 -32.80 21.97
CA GLY A 321 -22.35 -33.14 22.29
C GLY A 321 -21.58 -31.99 22.95
N GLN A 322 -20.58 -32.35 23.76
CA GLN A 322 -19.53 -31.41 24.14
C GLN A 322 -18.67 -31.15 22.90
N ASP A 323 -18.26 -29.90 22.67
CA ASP A 323 -17.17 -29.59 21.75
C ASP A 323 -15.85 -30.10 22.34
N SER A 324 -15.72 -31.42 22.47
CA SER A 324 -14.50 -32.11 22.78
C SER A 324 -13.92 -32.62 21.46
N ASP A 325 -12.88 -31.93 20.98
CA ASP A 325 -11.89 -32.43 20.04
C ASP A 325 -12.39 -33.42 18.97
N GLY A 326 -12.93 -32.89 17.87
CA GLY A 326 -12.93 -33.61 16.59
C GLY A 326 -14.28 -33.76 15.90
N ALA A 327 -14.37 -33.02 14.78
CA ALA A 327 -15.11 -33.39 13.57
C ALA A 327 -16.63 -33.13 13.53
N ILE A 328 -16.98 -31.87 13.22
CA ILE A 328 -17.54 -31.56 11.90
C ILE A 328 -16.61 -30.53 11.24
N THR A 329 -15.41 -31.01 10.90
CA THR A 329 -14.35 -30.43 10.06
C THR A 329 -14.19 -28.89 10.03
N GLY A 330 -13.29 -28.38 10.86
CA GLY A 330 -12.74 -27.01 10.79
C GLY A 330 -12.26 -26.57 12.18
N PRO A 331 -11.69 -25.36 12.35
CA PRO A 331 -11.53 -24.76 13.67
C PRO A 331 -12.93 -24.50 14.25
N THR A 332 -13.53 -25.55 14.82
CA THR A 332 -14.98 -25.69 15.00
C THR A 332 -15.47 -24.83 16.16
N ARG A 333 -16.32 -23.86 15.81
CA ARG A 333 -17.05 -23.02 16.76
C ARG A 333 -18.18 -23.85 17.36
N SER A 334 -18.26 -23.86 18.69
CA SER A 334 -19.39 -24.45 19.44
C SER A 334 -20.71 -23.83 18.99
N ILE A 335 -21.74 -24.65 18.81
CA ILE A 335 -23.10 -24.15 18.53
C ILE A 335 -23.73 -23.43 19.74
N PHE A 336 -23.19 -23.66 20.94
CA PHE A 336 -23.62 -23.01 22.18
C PHE A 336 -22.92 -21.66 22.37
N ARG A 337 -21.82 -21.40 21.63
CA ARG A 337 -21.07 -20.13 21.66
C ARG A 337 -21.54 -19.20 20.56
N ASN A 338 -22.05 -18.05 20.95
CA ASN A 338 -22.45 -17.03 20.01
C ASN A 338 -21.40 -15.91 19.89
N TYR A 339 -20.83 -15.75 18.69
CA TYR A 339 -19.81 -14.75 18.37
C TYR A 339 -20.37 -13.47 17.74
N ARG A 340 -21.70 -13.27 17.71
CA ARG A 340 -22.35 -12.16 16.98
C ARG A 340 -21.96 -10.79 17.53
N PHE A 341 -21.64 -10.73 18.82
CA PHE A 341 -21.20 -9.54 19.53
C PHE A 341 -19.69 -9.43 19.67
N ARG A 342 -18.91 -10.28 18.99
CA ARG A 342 -17.45 -10.24 19.07
C ARG A 342 -16.91 -8.84 18.78
N GLU A 343 -15.91 -8.44 19.55
CA GLU A 343 -15.27 -7.13 19.56
C GLU A 343 -16.15 -5.97 20.04
N ARG A 344 -17.43 -6.17 20.39
CA ARG A 344 -18.26 -5.08 20.90
C ARG A 344 -17.99 -4.81 22.38
N PRO A 345 -18.21 -3.58 22.86
CA PRO A 345 -17.97 -3.24 24.26
C PRO A 345 -18.85 -4.09 25.18
N LEU A 346 -18.24 -4.65 26.23
CA LEU A 346 -18.95 -5.40 27.26
C LEU A 346 -19.89 -4.49 28.04
N VAL A 347 -19.38 -3.32 28.46
CA VAL A 347 -20.15 -2.29 29.16
C VAL A 347 -21.04 -1.59 28.16
N ASN A 348 -22.35 -1.64 28.40
CA ASN A 348 -23.34 -1.07 27.49
C ASN A 348 -24.62 -0.70 28.24
N THR A 349 -25.22 0.39 27.81
CA THR A 349 -26.35 1.00 28.52
C THR A 349 -27.66 0.23 28.38
N ASN A 350 -27.81 -0.62 27.36
CA ASN A 350 -29.07 -1.35 27.14
C ASN A 350 -28.86 -2.71 26.45
N TRP A 351 -29.03 -3.77 27.20
CA TRP A 351 -29.16 -5.14 26.72
C TRP A 351 -30.58 -5.61 26.92
N GLU A 352 -31.01 -6.52 26.06
CA GLU A 352 -32.28 -7.20 26.16
C GLU A 352 -32.06 -8.71 26.11
N LEU A 353 -32.53 -9.41 27.13
CA LEU A 353 -32.67 -10.87 27.11
C LEU A 353 -34.11 -11.19 26.77
N ILE A 354 -34.31 -11.99 25.72
CA ILE A 354 -35.62 -12.25 25.13
C ILE A 354 -35.84 -13.76 25.04
N LEU A 355 -36.95 -14.23 25.59
CA LEU A 355 -37.46 -15.59 25.42
C LEU A 355 -38.78 -15.52 24.65
N ASN A 356 -38.72 -15.97 23.39
CA ASN A 356 -39.86 -15.96 22.49
C ASN A 356 -40.52 -17.35 22.52
N ARG A 357 -41.67 -17.51 23.17
CA ARG A 357 -42.45 -18.78 23.15
C ARG A 357 -43.58 -18.81 22.11
N ARG A 358 -43.80 -17.70 21.40
CA ARG A 358 -44.96 -17.52 20.52
C ARG A 358 -44.69 -17.91 19.09
N THR A 359 -43.51 -17.57 18.56
CA THR A 359 -43.19 -17.80 17.14
C THR A 359 -41.93 -18.64 16.94
N GLU A 360 -41.19 -18.94 18.01
CA GLU A 360 -40.03 -19.81 17.96
C GLU A 360 -40.47 -21.23 18.35
N ALA A 361 -40.46 -22.15 17.38
CA ALA A 361 -40.89 -23.52 17.60
C ALA A 361 -40.06 -24.23 18.66
N ALA A 362 -38.74 -23.96 18.70
CA ALA A 362 -37.86 -24.52 19.71
C ALA A 362 -38.16 -24.04 21.15
N ASN A 363 -39.03 -23.05 21.35
CA ASN A 363 -39.36 -22.53 22.68
C ASN A 363 -40.81 -22.81 23.09
N GLU A 364 -41.59 -23.51 22.26
CA GLU A 364 -43.01 -23.79 22.52
C GLU A 364 -43.18 -24.55 23.85
N ASP A 365 -42.36 -25.58 24.02
CA ASP A 365 -42.39 -26.52 25.15
C ASP A 365 -41.53 -26.08 26.35
N VAL A 366 -40.91 -24.89 26.29
CA VAL A 366 -40.12 -24.38 27.42
C VAL A 366 -41.01 -24.12 28.63
N ASN A 367 -40.77 -24.89 29.70
CA ASN A 367 -41.50 -24.83 30.95
C ASN A 367 -41.01 -23.70 31.85
N LEU A 368 -41.69 -22.55 31.80
CA LEU A 368 -41.39 -21.40 32.68
C LEU A 368 -41.60 -21.71 34.17
N ASP A 369 -42.49 -22.67 34.48
CA ASP A 369 -42.81 -23.06 35.85
C ASP A 369 -41.80 -24.02 36.46
N GLY A 370 -40.93 -24.61 35.65
CA GLY A 370 -39.82 -25.44 36.11
C GLY A 370 -38.49 -24.70 36.14
N LEU A 371 -38.43 -23.45 35.65
CA LEU A 371 -37.19 -22.69 35.54
C LEU A 371 -36.72 -22.14 36.90
N ASP A 372 -35.44 -22.35 37.21
CA ASP A 372 -34.80 -21.91 38.45
C ASP A 372 -33.95 -20.65 38.28
N ASP A 373 -33.32 -20.52 37.12
CA ASP A 373 -32.52 -19.36 36.72
C ASP A 373 -32.22 -19.38 35.21
N ILE A 374 -31.86 -18.22 34.66
CA ILE A 374 -31.23 -18.08 33.34
C ILE A 374 -29.90 -17.38 33.56
N LYS A 375 -28.79 -18.05 33.26
CA LYS A 375 -27.45 -17.45 33.37
C LYS A 375 -26.91 -17.10 32.00
N LEU A 376 -26.39 -15.89 31.89
CA LEU A 376 -25.69 -15.40 30.73
C LEU A 376 -24.20 -15.35 31.05
N TYR A 377 -23.42 -16.16 30.35
CA TYR A 377 -21.97 -16.16 30.43
C TYR A 377 -21.42 -15.29 29.30
N VAL A 378 -20.79 -14.18 29.67
CA VAL A 378 -20.17 -13.27 28.73
C VAL A 378 -18.67 -13.46 28.80
N PHE A 379 -18.10 -14.11 27.80
CA PHE A 379 -16.67 -14.22 27.65
C PHE A 379 -16.18 -12.95 26.98
N TYR A 380 -15.17 -12.32 27.54
CA TYR A 380 -14.66 -11.04 27.08
C TYR A 380 -13.14 -11.00 27.18
N THR A 381 -12.55 -10.05 26.47
CA THR A 381 -11.13 -9.76 26.49
C THR A 381 -10.89 -8.39 27.08
N ASP A 382 -9.80 -8.23 27.82
CA ASP A 382 -9.33 -6.94 28.32
C ASP A 382 -7.80 -6.85 28.34
N PHE A 383 -7.29 -5.65 28.55
CA PHE A 383 -5.88 -5.42 28.84
C PHE A 383 -5.73 -5.09 30.32
N THR A 384 -4.73 -5.70 30.95
CA THR A 384 -4.36 -5.41 32.34
C THR A 384 -3.32 -4.29 32.33
N GLY A 385 -3.59 -3.19 33.05
CA GLY A 385 -2.64 -2.09 33.16
C GLY A 385 -1.37 -2.53 33.91
N ALA A 386 -0.21 -2.04 33.46
CA ALA A 386 1.05 -2.20 34.17
C ALA A 386 1.12 -1.17 35.32
N GLU A 387 0.79 -1.65 36.54
CA GLU A 387 0.91 -0.94 37.83
C GLU A 387 -0.04 0.25 38.08
N GLN A 388 -0.48 0.34 39.35
CA GLN A 388 -0.89 1.58 40.02
C GLN A 388 0.28 2.07 40.86
#